data_AF-A0A2V8QMV5-F1
#
_entry.id   AF-A0A2V8QMV5-F1
#
_cell.length_a   1.000
_cell.length_b   1.000
_cell.length_c   1.000
_cell.angle_alpha   90.00
_cell.angle_beta   90.00
_cell.angle_gamma   90.00
#
_symmetry.space_group_name_H-M   'P 1'
#
loop_
_entity.id
_entity.type
_entity.pdbx_description
1 polymer ?
#
loop_
_entity_poly.entity_id
_entity_poly.type
_entity_poly.pdbx_seq_one_letter_code
_entity_poly.pdbx_strand_id
1 'polypeptide(L)'
;MVRPGEGKLPEVNGEYANWIVEDPRQIQTPEVRGEVKVFPKRPGPTTVRQGELLLAVIHGYRGRGWRDPLASQTYLLKGAAGGEMSARSAEAALKAATDKARLPQLRGDVIVERLAGGDGFIYWTGAKYAWSGPASH
;
A
#
# COMPACT_ATOMS: atom_id res chain seq x y z
N MET A 1 11.63 -2.22 -5.63
CA MET A 1 11.43 -0.77 -5.82
C MET A 1 11.71 -0.44 -7.28
N VAL A 2 10.98 0.52 -7.86
CA VAL A 2 11.10 0.88 -9.28
C VAL A 2 10.98 2.39 -9.47
N ARG A 3 11.50 2.92 -10.58
CA ARG A 3 11.25 4.30 -11.04
C ARG A 3 10.72 4.26 -12.47
N PRO A 4 9.90 5.23 -12.89
CA PRO A 4 9.52 5.37 -14.29
C PRO A 4 10.77 5.52 -15.17
N GLY A 5 10.84 4.73 -16.24
CA GLY A 5 11.84 4.94 -17.29
C GLY A 5 11.65 6.29 -17.99
N GLU A 6 12.68 6.77 -18.66
CA GLU A 6 12.58 8.01 -19.44
C GLU A 6 11.48 7.91 -20.50
N GLY A 7 10.63 8.93 -20.60
CA GLY A 7 9.49 8.96 -21.53
C GLY A 7 8.34 8.01 -21.20
N LYS A 8 8.42 7.23 -20.10
CA LYS A 8 7.41 6.20 -19.75
C LYS A 8 6.29 6.68 -18.84
N LEU A 9 6.29 7.93 -18.40
CA LEU A 9 5.21 8.47 -17.55
C LEU A 9 3.81 8.33 -18.13
N PRO A 10 3.56 8.55 -19.44
CA PRO A 10 2.22 8.37 -20.00
C PRO A 10 1.72 6.93 -19.89
N GLU A 11 2.63 5.94 -20.03
CA GLU A 11 2.31 4.53 -19.84
C GLU A 11 2.06 4.20 -18.37
N VAL A 12 2.88 4.73 -17.45
CA VAL A 12 2.74 4.53 -16.00
C VAL A 12 1.43 5.10 -15.45
N ASN A 13 1.04 6.28 -15.92
CA ASN A 13 -0.18 6.97 -15.49
C ASN A 13 -1.40 6.70 -16.37
N GLY A 14 -1.27 5.80 -17.36
CA GLY A 14 -2.34 5.50 -18.30
C GLY A 14 -3.53 4.84 -17.62
N GLU A 15 -4.75 5.21 -18.04
CA GLU A 15 -6.00 4.64 -17.51
C GLU A 15 -6.08 3.11 -17.68
N TYR A 16 -5.49 2.58 -18.76
CA TYR A 16 -5.46 1.16 -19.09
C TYR A 16 -4.12 0.48 -18.77
N ALA A 17 -3.34 1.05 -17.85
CA ALA A 17 -2.12 0.41 -17.40
C ALA A 17 -2.42 -0.94 -16.73
N ASN A 18 -1.50 -1.90 -16.88
CA ASN A 18 -1.62 -3.23 -16.25
C ASN A 18 -1.32 -3.22 -14.73
N TRP A 19 -1.26 -2.04 -14.13
CA TRP A 19 -1.01 -1.84 -12.71
C TRP A 19 -1.90 -0.74 -12.14
N ILE A 20 -2.11 -0.78 -10.84
CA ILE A 20 -2.89 0.21 -10.10
C ILE A 20 -1.92 1.14 -9.36
N VAL A 21 -1.99 2.44 -9.64
CA VAL A 21 -1.22 3.45 -8.90
C VAL A 21 -2.02 3.93 -7.69
N GLU A 22 -1.43 3.85 -6.50
CA GLU A 22 -2.04 4.33 -5.25
C GLU A 22 -1.01 5.03 -4.35
N ASP A 23 -1.46 5.93 -3.48
CA ASP A 23 -0.67 6.41 -2.34
C ASP A 23 -1.29 5.82 -1.05
N PRO A 24 -0.62 4.87 -0.37
CA PRO A 24 -1.15 4.23 0.83
C PRO A 24 -1.52 5.20 1.96
N ARG A 25 -0.92 6.39 2.01
CA ARG A 25 -1.22 7.41 3.03
C ARG A 25 -2.49 8.21 2.72
N GLN A 26 -2.99 8.12 1.48
CA GLN A 26 -4.26 8.74 1.06
C GLN A 26 -5.43 7.74 1.11
N ILE A 27 -5.16 6.47 1.42
CA ILE A 27 -6.20 5.45 1.54
C ILE A 27 -6.86 5.53 2.92
N GLN A 28 -8.12 5.94 2.91
CA GLN A 28 -8.98 5.94 4.09
C GLN A 28 -9.73 4.60 4.18
N THR A 29 -9.73 3.99 5.35
CA THR A 29 -10.57 2.81 5.63
C THR A 29 -11.91 3.22 6.23
N PRO A 30 -12.99 2.43 6.02
CA PRO A 30 -14.28 2.71 6.65
C PRO A 30 -14.18 2.80 8.17
N GLU A 31 -14.82 3.81 8.74
CA GLU A 31 -14.96 3.95 10.20
C GLU A 31 -16.25 3.26 10.65
N VAL A 32 -16.19 2.62 11.81
CA VAL A 32 -17.38 2.08 12.48
C VAL A 32 -17.79 3.06 13.58
N ARG A 33 -19.01 3.59 13.49
CA ARG A 33 -19.60 4.51 14.48
C ARG A 33 -20.88 3.88 15.04
N GLY A 34 -20.75 3.20 16.18
CA GLY A 34 -21.82 2.34 16.71
C GLY A 34 -22.11 1.19 15.74
N GLU A 35 -23.35 1.06 15.29
CA GLU A 35 -23.76 0.04 14.31
C GLU A 35 -23.58 0.48 12.84
N VAL A 36 -23.22 1.75 12.60
CA VAL A 36 -23.13 2.31 11.24
C VAL A 36 -21.70 2.26 10.73
N LYS A 37 -21.53 1.70 9.52
CA LYS A 37 -20.26 1.73 8.78
C LYS A 37 -20.24 2.93 7.83
N VAL A 38 -19.38 3.90 8.11
CA VAL A 38 -19.21 5.11 7.29
C VAL A 38 -18.10 4.87 6.29
N PHE A 39 -18.44 4.93 5.00
CA PHE A 39 -17.46 4.78 3.93
C PHE A 39 -16.88 6.15 3.55
N PRO A 40 -15.54 6.26 3.44
CA PRO A 40 -14.91 7.50 3.04
C PRO A 40 -15.21 7.83 1.57
N LYS A 41 -15.08 9.10 1.21
CA LYS A 41 -15.15 9.51 -0.20
C LYS A 41 -14.04 8.80 -0.98
N ARG A 42 -14.37 8.35 -2.19
CA ARG A 42 -13.38 7.74 -3.09
C ARG A 42 -12.29 8.79 -3.40
N PRO A 43 -11.02 8.53 -3.10
CA PRO A 43 -9.94 9.45 -3.46
C PRO A 43 -9.84 9.56 -4.99
N GLY A 44 -9.38 10.71 -5.47
CA GLY A 44 -9.09 10.92 -6.89
C GLY A 44 -7.95 10.02 -7.39
N PRO A 45 -7.72 9.97 -8.72
CA PRO A 45 -6.62 9.23 -9.30
C PRO A 45 -5.27 9.67 -8.72
N THR A 46 -4.38 8.71 -8.45
CA THR A 46 -3.00 9.01 -8.03
C THR A 46 -2.11 9.09 -9.26
N THR A 47 -1.34 10.18 -9.40
CA THR A 47 -0.41 10.39 -10.52
C THR A 47 1.04 10.32 -10.05
N VAL A 48 1.85 9.57 -10.81
CA VAL A 48 3.30 9.42 -10.66
C VAL A 48 4.03 10.55 -11.39
N ARG A 49 5.10 11.07 -10.80
CA ARG A 49 6.02 12.05 -11.41
C ARG A 49 7.33 11.40 -11.89
N GLN A 50 8.02 12.06 -12.82
CA GLN A 50 9.29 11.55 -13.34
C GLN A 50 10.30 11.45 -12.19
N GLY A 51 11.04 10.35 -12.15
CA GLY A 51 12.02 10.12 -11.10
C GLY A 51 11.42 9.78 -9.74
N GLU A 52 10.09 9.67 -9.58
CA GLU A 52 9.48 9.25 -8.33
C GLU A 52 9.80 7.77 -8.04
N LEU A 53 10.21 7.45 -6.80
CA LEU A 53 10.46 6.08 -6.37
C LEU A 53 9.13 5.43 -5.98
N LEU A 54 8.90 4.22 -6.47
CA LEU A 54 7.67 3.47 -6.23
C LEU A 54 7.99 2.10 -5.62
N LEU A 55 7.11 1.64 -4.76
CA LEU A 55 7.09 0.26 -4.31
C LEU A 55 6.15 -0.55 -5.22
N ALA A 56 6.72 -1.46 -6.00
CA ALA A 56 5.94 -2.42 -6.77
C ALA A 56 5.52 -3.59 -5.87
N VAL A 57 4.22 -3.86 -5.79
CA VAL A 57 3.67 -5.01 -5.08
C VAL A 57 2.95 -5.91 -6.09
N ILE A 58 3.45 -7.13 -6.23
CA ILE A 58 2.95 -8.11 -7.19
C ILE A 58 2.27 -9.23 -6.40
N HIS A 59 0.96 -9.38 -6.56
CA HIS A 59 0.22 -10.43 -5.89
C HIS A 59 0.55 -11.79 -6.50
N GLY A 60 0.67 -12.81 -5.66
CA GLY A 60 0.74 -14.19 -6.13
C GLY A 60 -0.65 -14.76 -6.44
N TYR A 61 -0.70 -15.72 -7.35
CA TYR A 61 -1.92 -16.50 -7.59
C TYR A 61 -1.84 -17.86 -6.89
N ARG A 62 -2.60 -18.00 -5.79
CA ARG A 62 -2.68 -19.24 -4.98
C ARG A 62 -1.27 -19.79 -4.65
N GLY A 63 -1.09 -21.11 -4.67
CA GLY A 63 0.20 -21.75 -4.43
C GLY A 63 1.23 -21.60 -5.56
N ARG A 64 0.87 -21.05 -6.73
CA ARG A 64 1.79 -20.85 -7.86
C ARG A 64 2.52 -19.51 -7.82
N GLY A 65 2.13 -18.62 -6.92
CA GLY A 65 2.84 -17.38 -6.64
C GLY A 65 2.74 -16.36 -7.78
N TRP A 66 3.67 -15.41 -7.80
CA TRP A 66 3.61 -14.22 -8.67
C TRP A 66 4.02 -14.48 -10.13
N ARG A 67 4.61 -15.64 -10.43
CA ARG A 67 4.97 -16.04 -11.80
C ARG A 67 3.82 -16.70 -12.56
N ASP A 68 2.70 -16.90 -11.89
CA ASP A 68 1.49 -17.41 -12.54
C ASP A 68 0.97 -16.38 -13.54
N PRO A 69 0.64 -16.74 -14.79
CA PRO A 69 0.06 -15.81 -15.76
C PRO A 69 -1.28 -15.20 -15.30
N LEU A 70 -1.97 -15.82 -14.34
CA LEU A 70 -3.20 -15.29 -13.72
C LEU A 70 -2.92 -14.31 -12.56
N ALA A 71 -1.66 -14.10 -12.17
CA ALA A 71 -1.25 -13.09 -11.20
C ALA A 71 -1.26 -11.69 -11.85
N SER A 72 -2.45 -11.15 -12.12
CA SER A 72 -2.62 -9.90 -12.86
C SER A 72 -2.69 -8.64 -11.99
N GLN A 73 -2.81 -8.78 -10.68
CA GLN A 73 -2.94 -7.64 -9.77
C GLN A 73 -1.57 -7.13 -9.32
N THR A 74 -1.10 -6.08 -10.00
CA THR A 74 0.12 -5.36 -9.64
C THR A 74 -0.22 -3.95 -9.16
N TYR A 75 0.39 -3.52 -8.06
CA TYR A 75 0.25 -2.19 -7.51
C TYR A 75 1.59 -1.44 -7.59
N LEU A 76 1.52 -0.16 -7.94
CA LEU A 76 2.63 0.78 -7.83
C LEU A 76 2.30 1.79 -6.74
N LEU A 77 2.92 1.63 -5.58
CA LEU A 77 2.67 2.46 -4.41
C LEU A 77 3.58 3.68 -4.42
N LYS A 78 2.96 4.85 -4.50
CA LYS A 78 3.56 6.18 -4.34
C LYS A 78 3.71 6.52 -2.87
N GLY A 79 4.75 7.28 -2.53
CA GLY A 79 4.98 7.71 -1.15
C GLY A 79 5.25 6.55 -0.20
N ALA A 80 5.73 5.43 -0.73
CA ALA A 80 6.18 4.23 -0.05
C ALA A 80 7.69 4.04 -0.32
N ALA A 81 8.22 2.86 -0.02
CA ALA A 81 9.63 2.51 -0.24
C ALA A 81 10.59 3.33 0.65
N GLY A 82 10.26 3.41 1.92
CA GLY A 82 11.09 3.96 2.99
C GLY A 82 12.27 3.05 3.36
N GLY A 83 12.92 3.38 4.48
CA GLY A 83 14.04 2.61 5.02
C GLY A 83 13.59 1.33 5.73
N GLU A 84 14.53 0.41 5.94
CA GLU A 84 14.34 -0.76 6.83
C GLU A 84 13.14 -1.66 6.47
N MET A 85 12.79 -1.70 5.17
CA MET A 85 11.66 -2.49 4.68
C MET A 85 11.82 -3.98 4.98
N SER A 86 10.80 -4.57 5.62
CA SER A 86 10.72 -6.02 5.77
C SER A 86 9.27 -6.51 5.78
N ALA A 87 9.05 -7.72 5.27
CA ALA A 87 7.78 -8.40 5.45
C ALA A 87 7.69 -8.95 6.88
N ARG A 88 6.56 -8.74 7.55
CA ARG A 88 6.28 -9.30 8.87
C ARG A 88 4.87 -9.86 8.94
N SER A 89 4.69 -10.90 9.74
CA SER A 89 3.34 -11.41 10.00
C SER A 89 2.48 -10.37 10.70
N ALA A 90 1.16 -10.44 10.48
CA ALA A 90 0.20 -9.61 11.19
C ALA A 90 0.40 -9.69 12.71
N GLU A 91 0.61 -10.88 13.25
CA GLU A 91 0.83 -11.09 14.68
C GLU A 91 2.07 -10.34 15.18
N ALA A 92 3.19 -10.41 14.47
CA ALA A 92 4.42 -9.72 14.84
C ALA A 92 4.26 -8.19 14.77
N ALA A 93 3.56 -7.69 13.74
CA ALA A 93 3.28 -6.27 13.59
C ALA A 93 2.38 -5.73 14.71
N LEU A 94 1.31 -6.45 15.06
CA LEU A 94 0.39 -6.08 16.15
C LEU A 94 1.06 -6.14 17.53
N LYS A 95 1.99 -7.08 17.74
CA LYS A 95 2.77 -7.17 19.00
C LYS A 95 3.75 -5.99 19.16
N ALA A 96 4.37 -5.55 18.06
CA ALA A 96 5.33 -4.45 18.06
C ALA A 96 4.68 -3.06 18.12
N ALA A 97 3.39 -2.95 17.81
CA ALA A 97 2.68 -1.68 17.81
C ALA A 97 2.53 -1.07 19.22
N THR A 98 2.84 0.21 19.33
CA THR A 98 2.77 0.99 20.58
C THR A 98 1.36 1.48 20.89
N ASP A 99 0.56 1.85 19.89
CA ASP A 99 -0.85 2.23 20.04
C ASP A 99 -1.78 1.14 19.51
N LYS A 100 -2.24 0.27 20.42
CA LYS A 100 -3.11 -0.86 20.07
C LYS A 100 -4.55 -0.45 19.76
N ALA A 101 -5.00 0.72 20.22
CA ALA A 101 -6.39 1.16 20.05
C ALA A 101 -6.68 1.62 18.61
N ARG A 102 -5.64 1.99 17.85
CA ARG A 102 -5.75 2.49 16.47
C ARG A 102 -5.31 1.49 15.40
N LEU A 103 -5.12 0.22 15.77
CA LEU A 103 -4.63 -0.78 14.81
C LEU A 103 -5.72 -1.21 13.84
N PRO A 104 -5.41 -1.23 12.53
CA PRO A 104 -6.35 -1.73 11.54
C PRO A 104 -6.49 -3.25 11.64
N GLN A 105 -7.60 -3.76 11.12
CA GLN A 105 -7.74 -5.19 10.89
C GLN A 105 -6.80 -5.62 9.76
N LEU A 106 -5.78 -6.42 10.09
CA LEU A 106 -4.79 -6.90 9.13
C LEU A 106 -5.27 -8.15 8.40
N ARG A 107 -4.93 -8.24 7.11
CA ARG A 107 -5.17 -9.41 6.26
C ARG A 107 -3.86 -9.88 5.65
N GLY A 108 -3.27 -10.91 6.26
CA GLY A 108 -1.96 -11.43 5.86
C GLY A 108 -0.81 -10.58 6.38
N ASP A 109 0.37 -10.81 5.80
CA ASP A 109 1.60 -10.12 6.17
C ASP A 109 1.56 -8.64 5.79
N VAL A 110 2.33 -7.84 6.52
CA VAL A 110 2.50 -6.41 6.29
C VAL A 110 3.92 -6.12 5.84
N ILE A 111 4.10 -4.98 5.19
CA ILE A 111 5.43 -4.45 4.86
C ILE A 111 5.73 -3.38 5.90
N VAL A 112 6.55 -3.68 6.89
CA VAL A 112 7.03 -2.66 7.83
C VAL A 112 8.10 -1.83 7.16
N GLU A 113 8.11 -0.53 7.42
CA GLU A 113 9.13 0.39 6.93
C GLU A 113 9.22 1.63 7.82
N ARG A 114 10.33 2.35 7.69
CA ARG A 114 10.51 3.69 8.23
C ARG A 114 10.32 4.71 7.11
N LEU A 115 9.24 5.48 7.20
CA LEU A 115 8.81 6.40 6.17
C LEU A 115 8.66 7.82 6.75
N ALA A 116 9.31 8.80 6.11
CA ALA A 116 9.29 10.20 6.57
C ALA A 116 9.66 10.39 8.07
N GLY A 117 10.58 9.57 8.58
CA GLY A 117 11.02 9.61 9.98
C GLY A 117 10.12 8.89 10.99
N GLY A 118 9.00 8.32 10.55
CA GLY A 118 8.10 7.53 11.39
C GLY A 118 8.16 6.03 11.07
N ASP A 119 8.10 5.19 12.12
CA ASP A 119 7.92 3.76 11.96
C ASP A 119 6.44 3.45 11.69
N GLY A 120 6.19 2.52 10.78
CA GLY A 120 4.84 2.07 10.45
C GLY A 120 4.86 0.88 9.52
N PHE A 121 3.71 0.59 8.92
CA PHE A 121 3.58 -0.49 7.97
C PHE A 121 2.52 -0.25 6.91
N ILE A 122 2.77 -0.79 5.72
CA ILE A 122 1.79 -0.92 4.65
C ILE A 122 1.06 -2.25 4.83
N TYR A 123 -0.27 -2.23 4.77
CA TYR A 123 -1.11 -3.42 4.88
C TYR A 123 -2.18 -3.50 3.79
N TRP A 124 -2.62 -4.72 3.51
CA TRP A 124 -3.69 -5.00 2.57
C TRP A 124 -5.06 -4.89 3.25
N THR A 125 -5.93 -4.03 2.72
CA THR A 125 -7.29 -3.81 3.25
C THR A 125 -8.31 -4.85 2.75
N GLY A 126 -7.93 -5.69 1.79
CA GLY A 126 -8.86 -6.50 1.00
C GLY A 126 -9.17 -5.93 -0.39
N ALA A 127 -8.80 -4.67 -0.65
CA ALA A 127 -9.00 -4.01 -1.95
C ALA A 127 -7.87 -3.04 -2.34
N LYS A 128 -7.22 -2.43 -1.36
CA LYS A 128 -6.19 -1.40 -1.51
C LYS A 128 -5.06 -1.58 -0.50
N TYR A 129 -3.91 -0.97 -0.77
CA TYR A 129 -2.84 -0.84 0.22
C TYR A 129 -2.99 0.45 1.03
N ALA A 130 -2.92 0.35 2.35
CA ALA A 130 -3.03 1.48 3.26
C ALA A 130 -1.83 1.56 4.20
N TRP A 131 -1.55 2.75 4.70
CA TRP A 131 -0.50 3.02 5.67
C TRP A 131 -1.05 3.05 7.10
N SER A 132 -0.37 2.38 8.03
CA SER A 132 -0.57 2.54 9.47
C SER A 132 0.73 3.03 10.11
N GLY A 133 0.72 4.25 10.61
CA GLY A 133 1.86 4.92 11.21
C GLY A 133 1.55 6.39 11.43
N PRO A 134 2.49 7.18 11.96
CA PRO A 134 2.33 8.62 12.09
C PRO A 134 1.95 9.25 10.74
N ALA A 135 1.00 10.19 10.76
CA ALA A 135 0.79 11.06 9.62
C ALA A 135 2.08 11.85 9.39
N SER A 136 2.53 11.95 8.14
CA SER A 136 3.63 12.85 7.80
C SER A 136 3.19 14.27 8.19
N HIS A 137 3.92 14.89 9.12
CA HIS A 137 3.73 16.30 9.50
C HIS A 137 4.01 17.24 8.34
#